data_AF-A0A957D4Y5-F1
#
_entry.id   AF-A0A957D4Y5-F1
#
_cell.length_a   1.000
_cell.length_b   1.000
_cell.length_c   1.000
_cell.angle_alpha   90.00
_cell.angle_beta   90.00
_cell.angle_gamma   90.00
#
_symmetry.space_group_name_H-M   'P 1'
#
loop_
_entity.id
_entity.type
_entity.pdbx_description
1 polymer ?
#
loop_
_entity_poly.entity_id
_entity_poly.type
_entity_poly.pdbx_seq_one_letter_code
_entity_poly.pdbx_strand_id
1 'polypeptide(L)'
;MLAFLDRRLLTIMFTKGISRIVFLSIPLLAFLICLLASCTESNTTNVSNSDDNLTQLLEASSIQSPRNKTLGTPPIRSNAAMTYDNNRQVVIMFGGSNSSNYLNDTWEYDGTHWYQVNTLTLPTSRIRHELAYDSSRQITVLFGGGIWESGDMSVFGDLWEYDGYEWMQIESEEMPSPRVSFVMGYYPPEKAVFIAGGKDDGPTTTSGTNGDAWLYDGHFWPGGIHSQESRNGKLLNYYFNIPNTEMIFDTNTGKLIIVSGGGNLLEFDGSNWEYYPLDITINEGAGRVRQQDWSLSYDQNRDVIVLFGGLSAKAGADSFPLNDTWEYNGTQWYQVNPTNSPTPRYGHAMVYDEARQVIVLFGGIDADGNYLNDTWEYGGTTWIQR
;
A
#
# COMPACT_ATOMS: atom_id res chain seq x y z
N MET A 1 -49.81 3.80 51.33
CA MET A 1 -50.86 3.57 50.32
C MET A 1 -50.11 3.31 49.02
N LEU A 2 -49.86 2.04 48.69
CA LEU A 2 -50.60 1.25 47.67
C LEU A 2 -50.36 1.77 46.24
N ALA A 3 -50.05 0.98 45.20
CA ALA A 3 -49.56 -0.41 45.03
C ALA A 3 -49.35 -0.68 43.51
N PHE A 4 -49.12 -1.95 43.10
CA PHE A 4 -49.13 -2.48 41.72
C PHE A 4 -47.93 -2.10 40.82
N LEU A 5 -47.42 -2.92 39.88
CA LEU A 5 -47.35 -4.40 39.66
C LEU A 5 -46.26 -4.59 38.53
N ASP A 6 -45.67 -5.75 38.19
CA ASP A 6 -45.76 -7.15 38.64
C ASP A 6 -44.35 -7.80 38.60
N ARG A 7 -44.23 -9.06 39.02
CA ARG A 7 -43.06 -9.94 38.81
C ARG A 7 -43.15 -10.65 37.45
N ARG A 8 -42.00 -11.06 36.89
CA ARG A 8 -41.83 -12.41 36.33
C ARG A 8 -40.36 -12.83 36.16
N LEU A 9 -40.04 -13.94 36.82
CA LEU A 9 -39.07 -14.97 36.42
C LEU A 9 -37.59 -14.57 36.24
N LEU A 10 -36.80 -14.81 37.29
CA LEU A 10 -35.43 -15.30 37.15
C LEU A 10 -35.20 -16.45 38.15
N THR A 11 -35.13 -17.68 37.65
CA THR A 11 -34.81 -18.87 38.45
C THR A 11 -33.71 -19.69 37.76
N ILE A 12 -32.48 -19.45 38.21
CA ILE A 12 -31.43 -20.46 38.53
C ILE A 12 -31.16 -21.56 37.49
N MET A 13 -29.93 -21.57 36.93
CA MET A 13 -28.96 -22.65 37.20
C MET A 13 -27.51 -22.16 37.00
N PHE A 14 -26.69 -22.30 38.04
CA PHE A 14 -25.23 -22.21 38.00
C PHE A 14 -24.65 -23.62 38.21
N THR A 15 -23.77 -24.10 37.34
CA THR A 15 -22.92 -25.27 37.64
C THR A 15 -21.56 -25.23 36.94
N LYS A 16 -20.51 -25.04 37.75
CA LYS A 16 -19.11 -25.51 37.60
C LYS A 16 -18.21 -24.87 36.52
N GLY A 17 -17.02 -24.44 36.95
CA GLY A 17 -15.83 -24.32 36.08
C GLY A 17 -14.91 -23.13 36.43
N ILE A 18 -13.96 -23.29 37.35
CA ILE A 18 -13.02 -22.24 37.77
C ILE A 18 -11.80 -22.21 36.82
N SER A 19 -11.43 -21.03 36.28
CA SER A 19 -10.05 -20.46 36.31
C SER A 19 -9.72 -19.51 35.15
N ARG A 20 -9.75 -18.18 35.39
CA ARG A 20 -8.58 -17.28 35.39
C ARG A 20 -9.02 -15.81 35.39
N ILE A 21 -8.25 -14.98 36.10
CA ILE A 21 -8.45 -13.55 36.24
C ILE A 21 -7.71 -12.85 35.09
N VAL A 22 -8.38 -11.94 34.38
CA VAL A 22 -7.76 -10.99 33.46
C VAL A 22 -8.00 -9.59 34.01
N PHE A 23 -6.94 -8.80 34.13
CA PHE A 23 -7.03 -7.38 34.47
C PHE A 23 -7.59 -6.62 33.27
N LEU A 24 -8.72 -5.91 33.46
CA LEU A 24 -9.13 -4.82 32.57
C LEU A 24 -8.91 -3.49 33.30
N SER A 25 -7.97 -2.70 32.80
CA SER A 25 -7.74 -1.33 33.25
C SER A 25 -8.29 -0.34 32.21
N ILE A 26 -9.42 0.29 32.52
CA ILE A 26 -9.93 1.47 31.81
C ILE A 26 -10.07 2.60 32.84
N PRO A 27 -9.37 3.73 32.68
CA PRO A 27 -9.66 4.95 33.44
C PRO A 27 -10.46 5.93 32.57
N LEU A 28 -11.78 5.98 32.77
CA LEU A 28 -12.61 7.07 32.25
C LEU A 28 -13.58 7.58 33.32
N LEU A 29 -13.05 8.32 34.32
CA LEU A 29 -13.88 9.22 35.13
C LEU A 29 -13.06 10.29 35.85
N ALA A 30 -13.17 11.54 35.41
CA ALA A 30 -12.75 12.71 36.18
C ALA A 30 -13.53 13.97 35.74
N PHE A 31 -14.77 14.11 36.23
CA PHE A 31 -15.48 15.39 36.20
C PHE A 31 -16.26 15.61 37.50
N LEU A 32 -16.17 16.85 37.99
CA LEU A 32 -17.04 17.52 38.96
C LEU A 32 -16.90 17.23 40.47
N ILE A 33 -16.41 18.26 41.18
CA ILE A 33 -16.64 18.72 42.58
C ILE A 33 -15.81 20.04 42.68
N CYS A 34 -16.24 21.18 43.25
CA CYS A 34 -17.28 21.45 44.24
C CYS A 34 -18.02 22.80 44.03
N LEU A 35 -19.02 23.08 44.88
CA LEU A 35 -19.98 24.19 44.83
C LEU A 35 -19.51 25.54 45.42
N LEU A 36 -20.15 26.60 44.91
CA LEU A 36 -20.66 27.80 45.58
C LEU A 36 -20.01 28.30 46.89
N ALA A 37 -19.46 29.51 46.84
CA ALA A 37 -19.54 30.48 47.94
C ALA A 37 -19.82 31.88 47.37
N SER A 38 -20.93 32.49 47.78
CA SER A 38 -21.35 33.84 47.37
C SER A 38 -20.79 34.90 48.33
N CYS A 39 -20.34 36.05 47.82
CA CYS A 39 -20.81 37.41 48.18
C CYS A 39 -19.86 38.58 47.82
N THR A 40 -20.48 39.67 47.37
CA THR A 40 -20.17 41.11 47.57
C THR A 40 -18.82 41.72 47.12
N GLU A 41 -18.92 42.58 46.10
CA GLU A 41 -18.37 43.95 45.98
C GLU A 41 -16.97 44.30 46.55
N SER A 42 -16.03 44.71 45.68
CA SER A 42 -15.81 46.15 45.36
C SER A 42 -14.43 46.47 44.76
N ASN A 43 -14.42 47.42 43.82
CA ASN A 43 -13.37 48.39 43.44
C ASN A 43 -11.85 48.06 43.43
N THR A 44 -11.29 48.34 42.24
CA THR A 44 -10.04 49.08 41.95
C THR A 44 -8.65 48.39 41.98
N THR A 45 -7.96 48.59 40.84
CA THR A 45 -6.51 48.76 40.65
C THR A 45 -5.54 47.63 41.08
N ASN A 46 -5.11 46.81 40.11
CA ASN A 46 -3.84 47.04 39.38
C ASN A 46 -3.61 45.91 38.37
N VAL A 47 -3.58 46.24 37.07
CA VAL A 47 -3.19 45.28 36.02
C VAL A 47 -1.66 45.30 35.92
N SER A 48 -1.02 44.19 36.30
CA SER A 48 0.40 43.95 36.06
C SER A 48 0.59 42.60 35.38
N ASN A 49 0.80 42.64 34.06
CA ASN A 49 1.38 41.63 33.18
C ASN A 49 1.38 40.17 33.68
N SER A 50 0.29 39.45 33.41
CA SER A 50 0.25 37.97 33.39
C SER A 50 -0.29 37.39 32.08
N ASP A 51 -1.07 38.17 31.33
CA ASP A 51 -1.94 37.59 30.27
C ASP A 51 -1.24 37.51 28.91
N ASP A 52 -0.22 38.34 28.65
CA ASP A 52 0.60 38.29 27.43
C ASP A 52 1.34 36.95 27.25
N ASN A 53 1.55 36.20 28.33
CA ASN A 53 2.28 34.93 28.30
C ASN A 53 1.37 33.74 27.92
N LEU A 54 0.05 33.82 28.18
CA LEU A 54 -0.88 32.78 27.73
C LEU A 54 -1.16 32.90 26.23
N THR A 55 -1.25 34.11 25.68
CA THR A 55 -1.35 34.32 24.23
C THR A 55 -0.08 33.90 23.50
N GLN A 56 1.12 34.18 24.03
CA GLN A 56 2.35 33.65 23.44
C GLN A 56 2.47 32.11 23.53
N LEU A 57 1.97 31.48 24.61
CA LEU A 57 1.95 30.02 24.72
C LEU A 57 0.88 29.35 23.85
N LEU A 58 -0.23 30.04 23.54
CA LEU A 58 -1.26 29.58 22.60
C LEU A 58 -0.90 29.87 21.13
N GLU A 59 -0.10 30.90 20.85
CA GLU A 59 0.54 31.07 19.54
C GLU A 59 1.66 30.04 19.34
N ALA A 60 2.36 29.63 20.41
CA ALA A 60 3.36 28.56 20.36
C ALA A 60 2.79 27.14 20.16
N SER A 61 1.47 26.92 20.31
CA SER A 61 0.82 25.67 19.88
C SER A 61 0.39 25.70 18.40
N SER A 62 0.58 26.83 17.70
CA SER A 62 0.39 26.96 16.26
C SER A 62 1.67 26.78 15.45
N ILE A 63 2.73 26.22 16.06
CA ILE A 63 3.90 25.75 15.32
C ILE A 63 3.47 24.59 14.41
N GLN A 64 3.13 24.92 13.17
CA GLN A 64 3.27 24.01 12.04
C GLN A 64 4.69 23.42 12.14
N SER A 65 4.83 22.11 12.41
CA SER A 65 6.13 21.46 12.27
C SER A 65 6.55 21.61 10.80
N PRO A 66 7.62 22.36 10.49
CA PRO A 66 7.89 22.76 9.11
C PRO A 66 8.59 21.61 8.38
N ARG A 67 7.79 20.63 7.95
CA ARG A 67 8.16 19.41 7.24
C ARG A 67 9.18 18.54 7.98
N ASN A 68 8.73 17.40 8.51
CA ASN A 68 9.59 16.24 8.83
C ASN A 68 10.16 15.59 7.54
N LYS A 69 10.62 16.38 6.56
CA LYS A 69 11.03 15.91 5.23
C LYS A 69 12.34 16.59 4.84
N THR A 70 13.37 15.79 4.58
CA THR A 70 14.71 16.25 4.23
C THR A 70 14.93 16.08 2.73
N LEU A 71 15.27 17.16 2.02
CA LEU A 71 15.65 17.11 0.60
C LEU A 71 16.84 16.15 0.42
N GLY A 72 16.75 15.24 -0.54
CA GLY A 72 17.81 14.27 -0.80
C GLY A 72 17.59 13.46 -2.08
N THR A 73 18.23 12.30 -2.14
CA THR A 73 18.05 11.32 -3.21
C THR A 73 17.93 9.95 -2.54
N PRO A 74 16.93 9.12 -2.87
CA PRO A 74 16.81 7.81 -2.25
C PRO A 74 18.05 6.97 -2.58
N PRO A 75 18.60 6.18 -1.63
CA PRO A 75 19.69 5.27 -1.93
C PRO A 75 19.28 4.19 -2.94
N ILE A 76 20.30 3.65 -3.61
CA ILE A 76 20.21 2.54 -4.58
C ILE A 76 19.35 1.40 -4.03
N ARG A 77 18.35 0.95 -4.81
CA ARG A 77 17.42 -0.11 -4.37
C ARG A 77 16.71 -0.83 -5.50
N SER A 78 16.19 -2.01 -5.17
CA SER A 78 15.19 -2.74 -5.96
C SER A 78 14.10 -3.28 -5.03
N ASN A 79 12.99 -3.78 -5.59
CA ASN A 79 11.87 -4.36 -4.86
C ASN A 79 11.24 -3.39 -3.81
N ALA A 80 11.37 -2.09 -4.05
CA ALA A 80 10.61 -1.07 -3.34
C ALA A 80 9.21 -0.96 -3.94
N ALA A 81 8.22 -0.58 -3.14
CA ALA A 81 6.87 -0.31 -3.63
C ALA A 81 6.68 1.20 -3.78
N MET A 82 5.91 1.61 -4.80
CA MET A 82 5.51 3.01 -5.01
C MET A 82 4.00 3.14 -5.19
N THR A 83 3.42 4.23 -4.68
CA THR A 83 2.02 4.60 -4.94
C THR A 83 1.91 6.13 -5.08
N TYR A 84 0.82 6.62 -5.68
CA TYR A 84 0.62 8.04 -5.93
C TYR A 84 -0.49 8.61 -5.02
N ASP A 85 -0.12 9.58 -4.18
CA ASP A 85 -1.06 10.33 -3.35
C ASP A 85 -1.59 11.52 -4.15
N ASN A 86 -2.80 11.37 -4.69
CA ASN A 86 -3.37 12.39 -5.58
C ASN A 86 -3.90 13.64 -4.85
N ASN A 87 -4.12 13.56 -3.53
CA ASN A 87 -4.50 14.71 -2.70
C ASN A 87 -3.31 15.65 -2.45
N ARG A 88 -2.11 15.09 -2.25
CA ARG A 88 -0.87 15.83 -1.99
C ARG A 88 0.02 15.97 -3.23
N GLN A 89 -0.32 15.29 -4.32
CA GLN A 89 0.37 15.27 -5.61
C GLN A 89 1.84 14.83 -5.48
N VAL A 90 2.06 13.71 -4.77
CA VAL A 90 3.38 13.12 -4.57
C VAL A 90 3.37 11.62 -4.85
N VAL A 91 4.46 11.12 -5.44
CA VAL A 91 4.76 9.68 -5.42
C VAL A 91 5.38 9.35 -4.07
N ILE A 92 4.86 8.33 -3.40
CA ILE A 92 5.39 7.77 -2.15
C ILE A 92 6.13 6.49 -2.50
N MET A 93 7.33 6.32 -1.96
CA MET A 93 8.12 5.09 -2.06
C MET A 93 8.47 4.57 -0.67
N PHE A 94 8.32 3.27 -0.46
CA PHE A 94 8.74 2.60 0.78
C PHE A 94 9.55 1.33 0.52
N GLY A 95 10.58 1.13 1.35
CA GLY A 95 11.27 -0.14 1.50
C GLY A 95 12.15 -0.53 0.31
N GLY A 96 12.24 -1.84 0.06
CA GLY A 96 13.14 -2.42 -0.93
C GLY A 96 14.43 -2.97 -0.29
N SER A 97 15.36 -3.38 -1.14
CA SER A 97 16.70 -3.81 -0.73
C SER A 97 17.78 -3.17 -1.58
N ASN A 98 18.96 -3.00 -0.98
CA ASN A 98 20.21 -2.68 -1.69
C ASN A 98 21.19 -3.86 -1.59
N SER A 99 22.42 -3.68 -2.09
CA SER A 99 23.47 -4.71 -2.09
C SER A 99 23.90 -5.22 -0.70
N SER A 100 23.39 -4.65 0.39
CA SER A 100 23.87 -4.95 1.75
C SER A 100 22.78 -4.96 2.83
N ASN A 101 21.64 -4.31 2.62
CA ASN A 101 20.58 -4.16 3.62
C ASN A 101 19.19 -4.16 2.97
N TYR A 102 18.19 -4.58 3.75
CA TYR A 102 16.80 -4.20 3.53
C TYR A 102 16.57 -2.76 4.02
N LEU A 103 15.62 -2.08 3.38
CA LEU A 103 15.31 -0.68 3.64
C LEU A 103 13.91 -0.54 4.26
N ASN A 104 13.74 0.50 5.08
CA ASN A 104 12.46 0.94 5.67
C ASN A 104 12.29 2.46 5.63
N ASP A 105 13.09 3.15 4.81
CA ASP A 105 12.96 4.58 4.62
C ASP A 105 11.74 4.92 3.74
N THR A 106 11.06 6.01 4.08
CA THR A 106 9.94 6.55 3.32
C THR A 106 10.43 7.76 2.53
N TRP A 107 10.10 7.81 1.25
CA TRP A 107 10.48 8.90 0.36
C TRP A 107 9.26 9.43 -0.38
N GLU A 108 9.23 10.75 -0.58
CA GLU A 108 8.25 11.42 -1.41
C GLU A 108 8.91 12.17 -2.57
N TYR A 109 8.33 12.07 -3.76
CA TYR A 109 8.74 12.81 -4.95
C TYR A 109 7.67 13.86 -5.29
N ASP A 110 8.05 15.14 -5.31
CA ASP A 110 7.17 16.27 -5.66
C ASP A 110 7.07 16.51 -7.18
N GLY A 111 7.59 15.58 -7.98
CA GLY A 111 7.70 15.71 -9.42
C GLY A 111 8.91 16.51 -9.92
N THR A 112 9.77 16.99 -9.02
CA THR A 112 11.06 17.60 -9.32
C THR A 112 12.17 17.08 -8.40
N HIS A 113 11.88 16.87 -7.12
CA HIS A 113 12.82 16.48 -6.07
C HIS A 113 12.27 15.38 -5.18
N TRP A 114 13.18 14.58 -4.64
CA TRP A 114 12.90 13.60 -3.61
C TRP A 114 13.16 14.18 -2.20
N TYR A 115 12.29 13.84 -1.26
CA TYR A 115 12.46 14.16 0.17
C TYR A 115 12.31 12.89 1.00
N GLN A 116 13.26 12.63 1.88
CA GLN A 116 13.16 11.57 2.87
C GLN A 116 12.22 12.02 3.98
N VAL A 117 11.17 11.25 4.26
CA VAL A 117 10.26 11.49 5.38
C VAL A 117 10.86 10.87 6.64
N ASN A 118 11.00 11.67 7.69
CA ASN A 118 11.44 11.22 9.00
C ASN A 118 10.23 11.03 9.92
N THR A 119 9.84 9.78 10.13
CA THR A 119 8.70 9.40 10.96
C THR A 119 9.20 8.88 12.33
N LEU A 120 8.43 9.07 13.39
CA LEU A 120 8.73 8.57 14.75
C LEU A 120 8.47 7.06 14.86
N THR A 121 7.44 6.60 14.15
CA THR A 121 7.09 5.18 13.95
C THR A 121 7.22 4.86 12.46
N LEU A 122 7.61 3.63 12.13
CA LEU A 122 7.77 3.17 10.75
C LEU A 122 7.69 1.64 10.67
N PRO A 123 7.21 1.08 9.55
CA PRO A 123 7.25 -0.36 9.32
C PRO A 123 8.68 -0.90 9.37
N THR A 124 8.83 -2.19 9.69
CA THR A 124 10.12 -2.88 9.56
C THR A 124 10.59 -2.93 8.11
N SER A 125 11.90 -3.07 7.91
CA SER A 125 12.48 -3.17 6.56
C SER A 125 12.00 -4.41 5.84
N ARG A 126 11.67 -4.26 4.54
CA ARG A 126 10.97 -5.30 3.77
C ARG A 126 11.10 -5.11 2.27
N ILE A 127 10.94 -6.23 1.55
CA ILE A 127 10.74 -6.35 0.11
C ILE A 127 9.41 -7.08 -0.16
N ARG A 128 8.87 -6.92 -1.37
CA ARG A 128 7.66 -7.65 -1.84
C ARG A 128 6.40 -7.44 -0.97
N HIS A 129 6.40 -6.33 -0.22
CA HIS A 129 5.23 -5.65 0.31
C HIS A 129 4.62 -4.79 -0.80
N GLU A 130 3.36 -4.38 -0.61
CA GLU A 130 2.69 -3.49 -1.55
C GLU A 130 2.22 -2.20 -0.88
N LEU A 131 1.97 -1.17 -1.70
CA LEU A 131 1.38 0.11 -1.31
C LEU A 131 0.14 0.41 -2.14
N ALA A 132 -0.95 0.83 -1.50
CA ALA A 132 -2.08 1.43 -2.20
C ALA A 132 -2.56 2.72 -1.52
N TYR A 133 -2.87 3.73 -2.33
CA TYR A 133 -3.43 4.99 -1.86
C TYR A 133 -4.96 4.94 -1.75
N ASP A 134 -5.48 4.95 -0.52
CA ASP A 134 -6.90 5.12 -0.25
C ASP A 134 -7.29 6.58 -0.40
N SER A 135 -7.70 6.96 -1.61
CA SER A 135 -8.12 8.34 -1.92
C SER A 135 -9.39 8.80 -1.17
N SER A 136 -10.19 7.89 -0.59
CA SER A 136 -11.36 8.28 0.20
C SER A 136 -11.03 8.67 1.63
N ARG A 137 -9.97 8.10 2.20
CA ARG A 137 -9.46 8.40 3.55
C ARG A 137 -8.21 9.28 3.52
N GLN A 138 -7.60 9.46 2.35
CA GLN A 138 -6.36 10.19 2.08
C GLN A 138 -5.12 9.57 2.75
N ILE A 139 -5.09 8.23 2.79
CA ILE A 139 -4.08 7.43 3.49
C ILE A 139 -3.37 6.50 2.50
N THR A 140 -2.05 6.36 2.64
CA THR A 140 -1.31 5.25 2.00
C THR A 140 -1.32 4.05 2.93
N VAL A 141 -1.82 2.92 2.42
CA VAL A 141 -1.86 1.65 3.14
C VAL A 141 -0.70 0.78 2.68
N LEU A 142 0.03 0.18 3.62
CA LEU A 142 1.06 -0.82 3.41
C LEU A 142 0.62 -2.14 4.04
N PHE A 143 0.85 -3.26 3.34
CA PHE A 143 0.62 -4.59 3.90
C PHE A 143 1.77 -5.55 3.59
N GLY A 144 1.99 -6.51 4.49
CA GLY A 144 2.79 -7.72 4.23
C GLY A 144 4.23 -7.46 3.81
N GLY A 145 4.74 -8.30 2.90
CA GLY A 145 6.14 -8.32 2.50
C GLY A 145 7.00 -9.19 3.41
N GLY A 146 8.32 -9.08 3.29
CA GLY A 146 9.24 -9.89 4.10
C GLY A 146 10.71 -9.55 3.90
N ILE A 147 11.58 -10.30 4.58
CA ILE A 147 13.04 -10.24 4.47
C ILE A 147 13.63 -11.64 4.41
N TRP A 148 14.68 -11.83 3.60
CA TRP A 148 15.41 -13.08 3.57
C TRP A 148 16.42 -13.14 4.72
N GLU A 149 16.22 -14.07 5.64
CA GLU A 149 17.07 -14.28 6.81
C GLU A 149 17.42 -15.76 6.98
N SER A 150 18.67 -16.07 7.31
CA SER A 150 19.14 -17.43 7.64
C SER A 150 18.85 -18.54 6.59
N GLY A 151 18.53 -18.17 5.34
CA GLY A 151 18.22 -19.10 4.25
C GLY A 151 16.73 -19.31 3.98
N ASP A 152 15.85 -18.57 4.66
CA ASP A 152 14.39 -18.60 4.47
C ASP A 152 13.80 -17.18 4.42
N MET A 153 12.53 -17.05 4.05
CA MET A 153 11.82 -15.76 4.06
C MET A 153 11.09 -15.57 5.39
N SER A 154 11.48 -14.55 6.15
CA SER A 154 10.67 -14.02 7.25
C SER A 154 9.55 -13.16 6.66
N VAL A 155 8.32 -13.68 6.68
CA VAL A 155 7.15 -13.06 6.04
C VAL A 155 6.32 -12.30 7.07
N PHE A 156 5.95 -11.07 6.73
CA PHE A 156 5.11 -10.19 7.53
C PHE A 156 3.65 -10.21 7.07
N GLY A 157 2.75 -9.87 7.98
CA GLY A 157 1.30 -9.73 7.75
C GLY A 157 0.72 -8.59 8.58
N ASP A 158 1.57 -7.63 8.94
CA ASP A 158 1.21 -6.39 9.60
C ASP A 158 0.64 -5.38 8.60
N LEU A 159 -0.22 -4.51 9.10
CA LEU A 159 -0.90 -3.46 8.36
C LEU A 159 -0.44 -2.11 8.89
N TRP A 160 -0.10 -1.20 7.98
CA TRP A 160 0.38 0.13 8.30
C TRP A 160 -0.33 1.18 7.46
N GLU A 161 -0.57 2.33 8.07
CA GLU A 161 -1.19 3.49 7.44
C GLU A 161 -0.30 4.72 7.55
N TYR A 162 -0.19 5.48 6.46
CA TYR A 162 0.59 6.70 6.35
C TYR A 162 -0.28 7.88 5.91
N ASP A 163 -0.33 8.91 6.74
CA ASP A 163 -1.16 10.12 6.55
C ASP A 163 -0.44 11.27 5.83
N GLY A 164 0.79 11.04 5.36
CA GLY A 164 1.66 12.07 4.81
C GLY A 164 2.59 12.75 5.81
N TYR A 165 2.53 12.37 7.08
CA TYR A 165 3.38 12.88 8.16
C TYR A 165 4.01 11.75 9.00
N GLU A 166 3.24 10.73 9.36
CA GLU A 166 3.61 9.70 10.34
C GLU A 166 3.05 8.31 9.91
N TRP A 167 3.75 7.22 10.23
CA TRP A 167 3.21 5.87 10.03
C TRP A 167 2.55 5.36 11.31
N MET A 168 1.37 4.77 11.19
CA MET A 168 0.66 4.09 12.28
C MET A 168 0.48 2.61 11.96
N GLN A 169 0.87 1.73 12.88
CA GLN A 169 0.53 0.31 12.77
C GLN A 169 -0.93 0.12 13.17
N ILE A 170 -1.70 -0.59 12.33
CA ILE A 170 -3.11 -0.86 12.56
C ILE A 170 -3.27 -2.32 13.00
N GLU A 171 -3.82 -2.51 14.19
CA GLU A 171 -4.24 -3.80 14.70
C GLU A 171 -5.72 -4.03 14.35
N SER A 172 -6.06 -5.23 13.87
CA SER A 172 -7.44 -5.63 13.53
C SER A 172 -7.74 -7.02 14.08
N GLU A 173 -8.99 -7.28 14.49
CA GLU A 173 -9.40 -8.58 15.04
C GLU A 173 -9.29 -9.71 13.99
N GLU A 174 -9.54 -9.38 12.73
CA GLU A 174 -9.28 -10.25 11.58
C GLU A 174 -8.31 -9.56 10.62
N MET A 175 -7.33 -10.31 10.11
CA MET A 175 -6.34 -9.85 9.13
C MET A 175 -6.05 -10.97 8.13
N PRO A 176 -5.65 -10.64 6.90
CA PRO A 176 -5.09 -11.61 5.97
C PRO A 176 -3.84 -12.26 6.58
N SER A 177 -3.57 -13.50 6.20
CA SER A 177 -2.33 -14.19 6.56
C SER A 177 -1.07 -13.45 6.06
N PRO A 178 0.06 -13.56 6.78
CA PRO A 178 1.36 -13.05 6.34
C PRO A 178 1.73 -13.55 4.94
N ARG A 179 2.07 -12.62 4.03
CA ARG A 179 2.27 -12.90 2.61
C ARG A 179 3.25 -11.97 1.90
N VAL A 180 3.91 -12.51 0.88
CA VAL A 180 4.77 -11.79 -0.09
C VAL A 180 4.27 -12.01 -1.51
N SER A 181 4.59 -11.10 -2.43
CA SER A 181 4.32 -11.26 -3.88
C SER A 181 2.82 -11.43 -4.20
N PHE A 182 1.98 -10.76 -3.42
CA PHE A 182 0.55 -10.60 -3.66
C PHE A 182 0.33 -9.29 -4.45
N VAL A 183 -0.90 -9.02 -4.88
CA VAL A 183 -1.26 -7.72 -5.47
C VAL A 183 -2.16 -6.91 -4.56
N MET A 184 -2.04 -5.58 -4.63
CA MET A 184 -2.78 -4.62 -3.85
C MET A 184 -3.19 -3.44 -4.73
N GLY A 185 -4.42 -2.95 -4.57
CA GLY A 185 -4.91 -1.80 -5.32
C GLY A 185 -6.11 -1.17 -4.63
N TYR A 186 -6.25 0.15 -4.75
CA TYR A 186 -7.44 0.82 -4.24
C TYR A 186 -8.63 0.61 -5.18
N TYR A 187 -9.81 0.31 -4.62
CA TYR A 187 -11.05 0.11 -5.36
C TYR A 187 -12.09 1.17 -4.99
N PRO A 188 -12.16 2.31 -5.71
CA PRO A 188 -13.03 3.44 -5.38
C PRO A 188 -14.53 3.12 -5.23
N PRO A 189 -15.16 2.21 -6.01
CA PRO A 189 -16.59 1.89 -5.87
C PRO A 189 -17.00 1.38 -4.49
N GLU A 190 -16.14 0.60 -3.81
CA GLU A 190 -16.36 0.10 -2.44
C GLU A 190 -15.58 0.90 -1.38
N LYS A 191 -14.79 1.90 -1.81
CA LYS A 191 -13.92 2.74 -0.96
C LYS A 191 -12.96 1.92 -0.08
N ALA A 192 -12.37 0.89 -0.65
CA ALA A 192 -11.56 -0.06 0.09
C ALA A 192 -10.30 -0.44 -0.70
N VAL A 193 -9.24 -0.79 0.01
CA VAL A 193 -8.06 -1.41 -0.59
C VAL A 193 -8.33 -2.90 -0.78
N PHE A 194 -8.16 -3.37 -2.01
CA PHE A 194 -8.27 -4.77 -2.39
C PHE A 194 -6.88 -5.41 -2.37
N ILE A 195 -6.76 -6.62 -1.83
CA ILE A 195 -5.60 -7.49 -2.04
C ILE A 195 -6.03 -8.85 -2.59
N ALA A 196 -5.17 -9.51 -3.36
CA ALA A 196 -5.36 -10.89 -3.77
C ALA A 196 -4.05 -11.64 -3.98
N GLY A 197 -4.11 -12.96 -3.79
CA GLY A 197 -2.98 -13.85 -4.07
C GLY A 197 -1.83 -13.76 -3.06
N GLY A 198 -0.67 -14.22 -3.50
CA GLY A 198 0.58 -14.22 -2.75
C GLY A 198 1.08 -15.60 -2.32
N LYS A 199 2.29 -15.59 -1.76
CA LYS A 199 2.88 -16.75 -1.07
C LYS A 199 2.93 -16.47 0.43
N ASP A 200 2.33 -17.38 1.18
CA ASP A 200 2.37 -17.44 2.65
C ASP A 200 3.42 -18.46 3.10
N ASP A 201 4.10 -18.19 4.21
CA ASP A 201 4.96 -19.15 4.93
C ASP A 201 4.43 -19.44 6.37
N GLY A 202 3.15 -19.15 6.62
CA GLY A 202 2.51 -19.30 7.93
C GLY A 202 2.13 -20.76 8.29
N PRO A 203 2.22 -21.17 9.57
CA PRO A 203 1.90 -22.52 10.03
C PRO A 203 0.39 -22.71 10.29
N THR A 204 -0.44 -22.48 9.27
CA THR A 204 -1.87 -22.83 9.29
C THR A 204 -2.14 -24.04 8.39
N THR A 205 -3.28 -24.70 8.59
CA THR A 205 -3.73 -25.86 7.80
C THR A 205 -4.16 -25.51 6.37
N THR A 206 -3.85 -24.30 5.90
CA THR A 206 -4.12 -23.75 4.57
C THR A 206 -2.83 -23.30 3.87
N SER A 207 -1.65 -23.80 4.29
CA SER A 207 -0.36 -23.46 3.70
C SER A 207 -0.28 -23.89 2.23
N GLY A 208 -0.42 -22.92 1.33
CA GLY A 208 -0.27 -23.12 -0.11
C GLY A 208 -0.95 -22.02 -0.93
N THR A 209 -0.17 -20.99 -1.29
CA THR A 209 -0.48 -19.96 -2.31
C THR A 209 -1.96 -19.56 -2.34
N ASN A 210 -2.38 -18.74 -1.37
CA ASN A 210 -3.80 -18.46 -1.19
C ASN A 210 -4.32 -17.69 -2.40
N GLY A 211 -5.17 -18.34 -3.21
CA GLY A 211 -6.03 -17.65 -4.18
C GLY A 211 -7.19 -16.91 -3.51
N ASP A 212 -6.97 -16.40 -2.29
CA ASP A 212 -7.92 -15.59 -1.55
C ASP A 212 -7.82 -14.12 -1.97
N ALA A 213 -8.86 -13.36 -1.60
CA ALA A 213 -8.93 -11.94 -1.83
C ALA A 213 -9.60 -11.27 -0.64
N TRP A 214 -9.12 -10.08 -0.27
CA TRP A 214 -9.58 -9.34 0.89
C TRP A 214 -9.81 -7.87 0.52
N LEU A 215 -10.73 -7.24 1.24
CA LEU A 215 -11.03 -5.81 1.16
C LEU A 215 -10.76 -5.19 2.54
N TYR A 216 -10.16 -4.00 2.56
CA TYR A 216 -9.89 -3.20 3.75
C TYR A 216 -10.50 -1.81 3.62
N ASP A 217 -11.43 -1.45 4.51
CA ASP A 217 -12.21 -0.19 4.46
C ASP A 217 -11.71 0.91 5.43
N GLY A 218 -10.52 0.69 6.01
CA GLY A 218 -9.95 1.57 7.04
C GLY A 218 -10.35 1.26 8.48
N HIS A 219 -11.35 0.40 8.71
CA HIS A 219 -11.84 0.06 10.04
C HIS A 219 -11.81 -1.45 10.30
N PHE A 220 -12.01 -2.27 9.27
CA PHE A 220 -11.98 -3.71 9.36
C PHE A 220 -11.50 -4.34 8.05
N TRP A 221 -11.12 -5.62 8.12
CA TRP A 221 -11.02 -6.49 6.95
C TRP A 221 -12.30 -7.35 6.85
N PRO A 222 -13.42 -6.87 6.25
CA PRO A 222 -14.67 -7.66 6.13
C PRO A 222 -14.55 -8.96 5.29
N GLY A 223 -13.34 -9.33 4.86
CA GLY A 223 -13.04 -10.47 4.00
C GLY A 223 -12.82 -11.83 4.70
N GLY A 224 -12.83 -11.90 6.04
CA GLY A 224 -12.51 -13.10 6.83
C GLY A 224 -13.51 -14.26 6.79
N ILE A 225 -14.01 -14.63 5.61
CA ILE A 225 -14.88 -15.79 5.32
C ILE A 225 -16.26 -15.78 6.02
N HIS A 226 -16.52 -14.91 7.01
CA HIS A 226 -17.66 -15.04 7.91
C HIS A 226 -18.64 -13.85 7.98
N SER A 227 -19.00 -13.24 6.84
CA SER A 227 -20.39 -12.78 6.63
C SER A 227 -20.70 -12.50 5.15
N GLN A 228 -21.87 -12.79 4.57
CA GLN A 228 -22.99 -13.71 4.84
C GLN A 228 -23.55 -14.01 3.43
N GLU A 229 -23.53 -15.26 2.94
CA GLU A 229 -23.70 -15.54 1.49
C GLU A 229 -22.74 -14.66 0.63
N SER A 230 -21.49 -14.56 1.05
CA SER A 230 -20.62 -13.43 0.71
C SER A 230 -20.22 -13.36 -0.78
N ARG A 231 -20.03 -12.12 -1.25
CA ARG A 231 -19.51 -11.81 -2.60
C ARG A 231 -18.18 -12.50 -2.91
N ASN A 232 -17.43 -12.94 -1.89
CA ASN A 232 -16.24 -13.76 -2.04
C ASN A 232 -16.50 -15.01 -2.90
N GLY A 233 -17.70 -15.62 -2.84
CA GLY A 233 -18.05 -16.75 -3.72
C GLY A 233 -18.06 -16.44 -5.22
N LYS A 234 -18.07 -15.16 -5.62
CA LYS A 234 -17.87 -14.70 -7.00
C LYS A 234 -16.45 -14.20 -7.29
N LEU A 235 -15.73 -13.76 -6.25
CA LEU A 235 -14.31 -13.38 -6.35
C LEU A 235 -13.38 -14.61 -6.43
N LEU A 236 -13.78 -15.74 -5.82
CA LEU A 236 -12.94 -16.91 -5.56
C LEU A 236 -13.11 -18.04 -6.60
N ASN A 237 -12.73 -17.81 -7.85
CA ASN A 237 -12.52 -18.89 -8.83
C ASN A 237 -11.18 -18.82 -9.57
N TYR A 238 -10.34 -17.82 -9.29
CA TYR A 238 -9.01 -17.69 -9.92
C TYR A 238 -7.89 -17.86 -8.91
N TYR A 239 -6.99 -18.80 -9.23
CA TYR A 239 -5.78 -19.07 -8.47
C TYR A 239 -4.74 -17.99 -8.80
N PHE A 240 -4.69 -16.91 -8.01
CA PHE A 240 -3.70 -15.83 -8.15
C PHE A 240 -2.30 -16.24 -7.63
N ASN A 241 -1.82 -17.41 -8.06
CA ASN A 241 -0.43 -17.85 -7.89
C ASN A 241 0.37 -17.47 -9.14
N ILE A 242 0.44 -16.17 -9.43
CA ILE A 242 1.15 -15.66 -10.61
C ILE A 242 2.17 -14.63 -10.14
N PRO A 243 3.49 -14.92 -10.23
CA PRO A 243 4.50 -13.93 -9.90
C PRO A 243 4.46 -12.79 -10.93
N ASN A 244 4.92 -11.60 -10.53
CA ASN A 244 4.98 -10.41 -11.38
C ASN A 244 3.59 -10.01 -11.88
N THR A 245 2.70 -9.80 -10.93
CA THR A 245 1.33 -9.35 -11.18
C THR A 245 1.20 -7.94 -10.63
N GLU A 246 0.49 -7.08 -11.34
CA GLU A 246 0.25 -5.67 -10.99
C GLU A 246 -1.26 -5.44 -10.98
N MET A 247 -1.77 -4.65 -10.03
CA MET A 247 -3.21 -4.32 -9.93
C MET A 247 -3.41 -2.82 -10.01
N ILE A 248 -4.28 -2.39 -10.93
CA ILE A 248 -4.56 -0.99 -11.16
C ILE A 248 -6.07 -0.80 -11.32
N PHE A 249 -6.62 0.28 -10.77
CA PHE A 249 -7.99 0.68 -11.05
C PHE A 249 -8.02 1.60 -12.26
N ASP A 250 -8.70 1.17 -13.32
CA ASP A 250 -8.97 2.03 -14.46
C ASP A 250 -10.21 2.91 -14.17
N THR A 251 -9.96 4.21 -14.08
CA THR A 251 -10.98 5.24 -13.83
C THR A 251 -11.90 5.50 -15.04
N ASN A 252 -11.47 5.14 -16.25
CA ASN A 252 -12.24 5.32 -17.49
C ASN A 252 -13.33 4.23 -17.63
N THR A 253 -12.99 2.96 -17.41
CA THR A 253 -13.96 1.86 -17.44
C THR A 253 -14.60 1.55 -16.09
N GLY A 254 -14.00 1.99 -14.98
CA GLY A 254 -14.45 1.70 -13.62
C GLY A 254 -14.10 0.28 -13.14
N LYS A 255 -13.13 -0.38 -13.78
CA LYS A 255 -12.73 -1.78 -13.52
C LYS A 255 -11.41 -1.85 -12.75
N LEU A 256 -11.25 -2.86 -11.88
CA LEU A 256 -9.90 -3.29 -11.48
C LEU A 256 -9.32 -4.13 -12.60
N ILE A 257 -8.12 -3.79 -13.05
CA ILE A 257 -7.32 -4.56 -14.00
C ILE A 257 -6.20 -5.24 -13.22
N ILE A 258 -6.12 -6.56 -13.32
CA ILE A 258 -4.99 -7.36 -12.87
C ILE A 258 -4.27 -7.87 -14.11
N VAL A 259 -3.02 -7.45 -14.32
CA VAL A 259 -2.16 -8.01 -15.37
C VAL A 259 -1.11 -8.89 -14.70
N SER A 260 -0.91 -10.09 -15.24
CA SER A 260 -0.11 -11.13 -14.58
C SER A 260 1.02 -11.67 -15.45
N GLY A 261 2.11 -12.11 -14.79
CA GLY A 261 3.33 -12.65 -15.37
C GLY A 261 3.16 -13.64 -16.53
N GLY A 262 2.11 -14.46 -16.48
CA GLY A 262 1.83 -15.52 -17.45
C GLY A 262 0.97 -15.10 -18.65
N GLY A 263 0.69 -13.82 -18.86
CA GLY A 263 -0.18 -13.38 -19.95
C GLY A 263 -1.67 -13.56 -19.68
N ASN A 264 -2.09 -13.29 -18.44
CA ASN A 264 -3.52 -13.17 -18.14
C ASN A 264 -3.82 -11.74 -17.74
N LEU A 265 -4.82 -11.15 -18.39
CA LEU A 265 -5.46 -9.92 -17.96
C LEU A 265 -6.84 -10.28 -17.41
N LEU A 266 -7.10 -9.88 -16.17
CA LEU A 266 -8.38 -10.06 -15.52
C LEU A 266 -8.98 -8.70 -15.20
N GLU A 267 -10.22 -8.49 -15.59
CA GLU A 267 -10.97 -7.27 -15.29
C GLU A 267 -12.10 -7.59 -14.31
N PHE A 268 -12.29 -6.74 -13.30
CA PHE A 268 -13.39 -6.84 -12.34
C PHE A 268 -14.28 -5.62 -12.40
N ASP A 269 -15.56 -5.83 -12.76
CA ASP A 269 -16.60 -4.81 -12.89
C ASP A 269 -17.32 -4.47 -11.55
N GLY A 270 -16.82 -4.99 -10.43
CA GLY A 270 -17.47 -4.93 -9.11
C GLY A 270 -18.42 -6.09 -8.80
N SER A 271 -18.72 -6.95 -9.77
CA SER A 271 -19.67 -8.07 -9.66
C SER A 271 -19.14 -9.40 -10.21
N ASN A 272 -18.33 -9.37 -11.27
CA ASN A 272 -17.84 -10.52 -12.02
C ASN A 272 -16.40 -10.26 -12.50
N TRP A 273 -15.64 -11.34 -12.68
CA TRP A 273 -14.35 -11.32 -13.36
C TRP A 273 -14.53 -11.66 -14.84
N GLU A 274 -14.07 -10.77 -15.72
CA GLU A 274 -13.88 -11.05 -17.14
C GLU A 274 -12.41 -11.44 -17.37
N TYR A 275 -12.20 -12.61 -17.97
CA TYR A 275 -10.86 -13.14 -18.25
C TYR A 275 -10.52 -12.91 -19.72
N TYR A 276 -9.38 -12.27 -19.95
CA TYR A 276 -8.82 -12.07 -21.28
C TYR A 276 -7.49 -12.81 -21.35
N PRO A 277 -7.36 -13.85 -22.20
CA PRO A 277 -6.08 -14.45 -22.50
C PRO A 277 -5.26 -13.39 -23.24
N LEU A 278 -4.32 -12.80 -22.52
CA LEU A 278 -3.46 -11.73 -23.02
C LEU A 278 -2.18 -12.42 -23.46
N ASP A 279 -2.09 -12.86 -24.71
CA ASP A 279 -0.86 -13.46 -25.25
C ASP A 279 0.28 -12.43 -25.24
N ILE A 280 0.93 -12.21 -24.09
CA ILE A 280 2.12 -11.35 -23.92
C ILE A 280 3.32 -12.08 -24.50
N THR A 281 3.25 -12.36 -25.79
CA THR A 281 4.35 -12.92 -26.57
C THR A 281 5.23 -11.75 -27.00
N ILE A 282 5.92 -11.15 -26.03
CA ILE A 282 7.02 -10.23 -26.30
C ILE A 282 8.18 -11.06 -26.86
N ASN A 283 8.16 -11.24 -28.18
CA ASN A 283 9.22 -11.88 -28.95
C ASN A 283 10.41 -10.93 -29.07
N GLU A 284 11.15 -10.78 -27.98
CA GLU A 284 12.52 -10.32 -28.04
C GLU A 284 13.30 -11.20 -29.04
N GLY A 285 14.13 -10.56 -29.87
CA GLY A 285 14.77 -11.20 -31.01
C GLY A 285 15.48 -12.52 -30.68
N ALA A 286 15.42 -13.47 -31.62
CA ALA A 286 15.89 -14.84 -31.47
C ALA A 286 15.09 -15.74 -30.49
N GLY A 287 13.80 -15.46 -30.29
CA GLY A 287 12.89 -16.34 -29.55
C GLY A 287 13.12 -16.31 -28.05
N ARG A 288 13.32 -15.11 -27.52
CA ARG A 288 13.27 -14.82 -26.08
C ARG A 288 11.86 -14.35 -25.72
N VAL A 289 11.49 -14.56 -24.45
CA VAL A 289 10.26 -14.06 -23.83
C VAL A 289 10.63 -13.42 -22.50
N ARG A 290 9.73 -12.61 -21.93
CA ARG A 290 9.94 -12.08 -20.57
C ARG A 290 9.58 -13.10 -19.50
N GLN A 291 10.29 -13.04 -18.38
CA GLN A 291 10.18 -14.01 -17.28
C GLN A 291 9.60 -13.40 -16.01
N GLN A 292 10.24 -12.35 -15.49
CA GLN A 292 9.93 -11.81 -14.16
C GLN A 292 10.50 -10.40 -13.95
N ASP A 293 10.09 -9.78 -12.84
CA ASP A 293 10.61 -8.52 -12.29
C ASP A 293 10.57 -7.32 -13.26
N TRP A 294 9.66 -7.37 -14.25
CA TRP A 294 9.10 -6.21 -14.95
C TRP A 294 8.12 -5.44 -14.03
N SER A 295 7.84 -4.19 -14.35
CA SER A 295 6.75 -3.43 -13.70
C SER A 295 5.83 -2.82 -14.77
N LEU A 296 4.58 -2.59 -14.38
CA LEU A 296 3.53 -2.06 -15.25
C LEU A 296 2.93 -0.80 -14.64
N SER A 297 2.46 0.12 -15.48
CA SER A 297 1.63 1.23 -15.02
C SER A 297 0.61 1.64 -16.09
N TYR A 298 -0.60 1.96 -15.66
CA TYR A 298 -1.68 2.38 -16.56
C TYR A 298 -1.66 3.90 -16.71
N ASP A 299 -1.42 4.35 -17.93
CA ASP A 299 -1.50 5.76 -18.30
C ASP A 299 -2.95 6.10 -18.63
N GLN A 300 -3.74 6.41 -17.60
CA GLN A 300 -5.17 6.70 -17.72
C GLN A 300 -5.51 7.89 -18.65
N ASN A 301 -4.56 8.79 -18.92
CA ASN A 301 -4.74 9.89 -19.88
C ASN A 301 -4.62 9.43 -21.34
N ARG A 302 -3.88 8.34 -21.60
CA ARG A 302 -3.68 7.77 -22.93
C ARG A 302 -4.43 6.45 -23.16
N ASP A 303 -5.05 5.91 -22.11
CA ASP A 303 -5.72 4.60 -22.10
C ASP A 303 -4.80 3.46 -22.58
N VAL A 304 -3.59 3.40 -22.00
CA VAL A 304 -2.61 2.34 -22.29
C VAL A 304 -1.97 1.79 -21.04
N ILE A 305 -1.75 0.47 -21.01
CA ILE A 305 -0.85 -0.15 -20.02
C ILE A 305 0.57 -0.06 -20.58
N VAL A 306 1.45 0.62 -19.86
CA VAL A 306 2.87 0.76 -20.19
C VAL A 306 3.67 -0.25 -19.37
N LEU A 307 4.65 -0.85 -20.02
CA LEU A 307 5.52 -1.90 -19.50
C LEU A 307 6.97 -1.51 -19.72
N PHE A 308 7.81 -1.67 -18.70
CA PHE A 308 9.25 -1.49 -18.82
C PHE A 308 10.06 -2.65 -18.21
N GLY A 309 11.18 -2.98 -18.85
CA GLY A 309 12.25 -3.80 -18.29
C GLY A 309 11.80 -5.16 -17.75
N GLY A 310 12.57 -5.72 -16.81
CA GLY A 310 12.44 -7.09 -16.33
C GLY A 310 13.50 -8.03 -16.91
N LEU A 311 13.43 -9.32 -16.55
CA LEU A 311 14.37 -10.35 -16.98
C LEU A 311 13.84 -11.13 -18.19
N SER A 312 14.69 -11.36 -19.20
CA SER A 312 14.41 -12.28 -20.30
C SER A 312 14.59 -13.75 -19.89
N ALA A 313 13.86 -14.65 -20.53
CA ALA A 313 14.06 -16.09 -20.50
C ALA A 313 14.19 -16.68 -21.91
N LYS A 314 15.00 -17.73 -22.01
CA LYS A 314 15.06 -18.63 -23.17
C LYS A 314 15.63 -19.98 -22.75
N ALA A 315 14.99 -21.06 -23.19
CA ALA A 315 15.42 -22.41 -22.88
C ALA A 315 16.87 -22.65 -23.33
N GLY A 316 17.74 -23.04 -22.39
CA GLY A 316 19.16 -23.32 -22.65
C GLY A 316 20.04 -22.08 -22.87
N ALA A 317 19.62 -20.89 -22.45
CA ALA A 317 20.41 -19.67 -22.51
C ALA A 317 20.23 -18.84 -21.23
N ASP A 318 21.24 -18.02 -20.90
CA ASP A 318 21.20 -17.19 -19.70
C ASP A 318 20.11 -16.10 -19.81
N SER A 319 19.51 -15.78 -18.66
CA SER A 319 18.61 -14.65 -18.46
C SER A 319 19.42 -13.35 -18.35
N PHE A 320 18.86 -12.24 -18.83
CA PHE A 320 19.45 -10.91 -18.70
C PHE A 320 18.38 -9.83 -18.59
N PRO A 321 18.67 -8.66 -17.99
CA PRO A 321 17.72 -7.55 -17.89
C PRO A 321 17.44 -6.86 -19.22
N LEU A 322 16.28 -6.21 -19.29
CA LEU A 322 15.73 -5.62 -20.51
C LEU A 322 15.45 -4.11 -20.33
N ASN A 323 15.39 -3.37 -21.44
CA ASN A 323 15.11 -1.91 -21.47
C ASN A 323 14.11 -1.48 -22.55
N ASP A 324 13.39 -2.44 -23.13
CA ASP A 324 12.33 -2.17 -24.07
C ASP A 324 11.08 -1.64 -23.34
N THR A 325 10.38 -0.74 -24.03
CA THR A 325 9.10 -0.17 -23.57
C THR A 325 8.00 -0.75 -24.44
N TRP A 326 6.97 -1.30 -23.81
CA TRP A 326 5.80 -1.83 -24.52
C TRP A 326 4.53 -1.13 -24.05
N GLU A 327 3.58 -0.97 -24.95
CA GLU A 327 2.26 -0.40 -24.67
C GLU A 327 1.17 -1.36 -25.12
N TYR A 328 0.13 -1.50 -24.29
CA TYR A 328 -1.10 -2.21 -24.61
C TYR A 328 -2.25 -1.22 -24.73
N ASN A 329 -2.93 -1.21 -25.88
CA ASN A 329 -4.02 -0.27 -26.21
C ASN A 329 -5.43 -0.90 -26.07
N GLY A 330 -5.60 -1.83 -25.12
CA GLY A 330 -6.84 -2.61 -24.99
C GLY A 330 -7.05 -3.70 -26.04
N THR A 331 -6.23 -3.76 -27.11
CA THR A 331 -6.39 -4.78 -28.18
C THR A 331 -5.11 -5.55 -28.52
N GLN A 332 -3.95 -4.91 -28.47
CA GLN A 332 -2.67 -5.55 -28.79
C GLN A 332 -1.50 -4.85 -28.10
N TRP A 333 -0.43 -5.61 -27.86
CA TRP A 333 0.86 -5.08 -27.43
C TRP A 333 1.66 -4.59 -28.64
N TYR A 334 2.31 -3.43 -28.50
CA TYR A 334 3.28 -2.93 -29.46
C TYR A 334 4.52 -2.37 -28.75
N GLN A 335 5.69 -2.59 -29.35
CA GLN A 335 6.94 -2.07 -28.83
C GLN A 335 7.06 -0.59 -29.19
N VAL A 336 7.18 0.27 -28.19
CA VAL A 336 7.59 1.65 -28.38
C VAL A 336 9.11 1.67 -28.49
N ASN A 337 9.63 2.54 -29.34
CA ASN A 337 11.08 2.75 -29.50
C ASN A 337 11.44 4.19 -29.08
N PRO A 338 11.48 4.49 -27.77
CA PRO A 338 11.94 5.78 -27.24
C PRO A 338 13.32 6.19 -27.77
N THR A 339 13.50 7.49 -28.05
CA THR A 339 14.83 8.02 -28.39
C THR A 339 15.79 8.02 -27.21
N ASN A 340 15.27 8.16 -25.99
CA ASN A 340 15.98 7.94 -24.73
C ASN A 340 15.20 6.91 -23.91
N SER A 341 15.90 5.98 -23.27
CA SER A 341 15.34 4.90 -22.45
C SER A 341 16.28 4.64 -21.25
N PRO A 342 15.77 4.19 -20.09
CA PRO A 342 16.62 3.70 -19.00
C PRO A 342 17.51 2.54 -19.46
N THR A 343 18.58 2.28 -18.71
CA THR A 343 19.42 1.09 -18.90
C THR A 343 18.66 -0.20 -18.61
N PRO A 344 19.06 -1.36 -19.19
CA PRO A 344 18.40 -2.63 -18.95
C PRO A 344 18.39 -3.00 -17.48
N ARG A 345 17.20 -3.28 -16.93
CA ARG A 345 17.00 -3.43 -15.48
C ARG A 345 15.79 -4.27 -15.12
N TYR A 346 15.77 -4.75 -13.88
CA TYR A 346 14.66 -5.51 -13.29
C TYR A 346 14.46 -5.13 -11.80
N GLY A 347 13.29 -5.44 -11.24
CA GLY A 347 12.95 -5.13 -9.84
C GLY A 347 12.92 -3.63 -9.52
N HIS A 348 12.69 -2.81 -10.55
CA HIS A 348 12.43 -1.38 -10.42
C HIS A 348 10.95 -1.16 -10.11
N ALA A 349 10.61 -0.03 -9.49
CA ALA A 349 9.22 0.34 -9.25
C ALA A 349 8.72 1.30 -10.35
N MET A 350 7.44 1.22 -10.71
CA MET A 350 6.75 2.19 -11.57
C MET A 350 5.43 2.64 -10.94
N VAL A 351 5.04 3.90 -11.16
CA VAL A 351 3.72 4.43 -10.77
C VAL A 351 3.30 5.58 -11.69
N TYR A 352 1.99 5.73 -11.92
CA TYR A 352 1.45 6.85 -12.67
C TYR A 352 1.27 8.08 -11.78
N ASP A 353 1.89 9.19 -12.16
CA ASP A 353 1.63 10.51 -11.60
C ASP A 353 0.48 11.17 -12.36
N GLU A 354 -0.70 11.15 -11.77
CA GLU A 354 -1.93 11.66 -12.38
C GLU A 354 -1.90 13.18 -12.61
N ALA A 355 -1.25 13.97 -11.76
CA ALA A 355 -1.23 15.43 -11.91
C ALA A 355 -0.30 15.88 -13.05
N ARG A 356 0.79 15.14 -13.30
CA ARG A 356 1.79 15.45 -14.32
C ARG A 356 1.64 14.60 -15.58
N GLN A 357 0.76 13.60 -15.57
CA GLN A 357 0.45 12.69 -16.67
C GLN A 357 1.69 11.95 -17.20
N VAL A 358 2.52 11.47 -16.27
CA VAL A 358 3.75 10.71 -16.57
C VAL A 358 3.86 9.49 -15.66
N ILE A 359 4.46 8.43 -16.17
CA ILE A 359 4.88 7.31 -15.33
C ILE A 359 6.24 7.62 -14.74
N VAL A 360 6.37 7.54 -13.43
CA VAL A 360 7.64 7.64 -12.69
C VAL A 360 8.20 6.24 -12.49
N LEU A 361 9.46 6.03 -12.87
CA LEU A 361 10.24 4.83 -12.61
C LEU A 361 11.38 5.15 -11.64
N PHE A 362 11.62 4.26 -10.67
CA PHE A 362 12.77 4.38 -9.76
C PHE A 362 13.58 3.08 -9.62
N GLY A 363 14.89 3.22 -9.70
CA GLY A 363 15.86 2.19 -9.28
C GLY A 363 15.84 0.90 -10.12
N GLY A 364 15.93 -0.24 -9.42
CA GLY A 364 16.12 -1.58 -9.99
C GLY A 364 17.56 -2.07 -9.93
N ILE A 365 17.83 -3.21 -10.57
CA ILE A 365 19.17 -3.80 -10.74
C ILE A 365 19.48 -3.86 -12.24
N ASP A 366 20.67 -3.40 -12.65
CA ASP A 366 21.13 -3.41 -14.05
C ASP A 366 21.71 -4.76 -14.53
N ALA A 367 22.14 -4.81 -15.79
CA ALA A 367 22.76 -5.98 -16.42
C ALA A 367 24.10 -6.42 -15.81
N ASP A 368 24.81 -5.53 -15.11
CA ASP A 368 26.07 -5.82 -14.41
C ASP A 368 25.83 -6.18 -12.92
N GLY A 369 24.58 -6.16 -12.46
CA GLY A 369 24.19 -6.44 -11.08
C GLY A 369 24.25 -5.23 -10.14
N ASN A 370 24.43 -4.00 -10.67
CA ASN A 370 24.42 -2.79 -9.85
C ASN A 370 22.99 -2.40 -9.50
N TYR A 371 22.75 -2.08 -8.23
CA TYR A 371 21.51 -1.45 -7.80
C TYR A 371 21.51 0.02 -8.20
N LEU A 372 20.38 0.51 -8.68
CA LEU A 372 20.23 1.86 -9.24
C LEU A 372 19.39 2.76 -8.34
N ASN A 373 19.56 4.08 -8.50
CA ASN A 373 18.79 5.14 -7.82
C ASN A 373 18.40 6.30 -8.74
N ASP A 374 18.45 6.07 -10.05
CA ASP A 374 17.99 7.03 -11.04
C ASP A 374 16.46 7.09 -11.07
N THR A 375 15.94 8.30 -11.31
CA THR A 375 14.51 8.56 -11.53
C THR A 375 14.30 8.83 -13.01
N TRP A 376 13.31 8.17 -13.60
CA TRP A 376 12.93 8.37 -14.99
C TRP A 376 11.43 8.65 -15.11
N GLU A 377 11.07 9.47 -16.09
CA GLU A 377 9.68 9.81 -16.39
C GLU A 377 9.35 9.49 -17.85
N TYR A 378 8.17 8.91 -18.06
CA TYR A 378 7.64 8.58 -19.39
C TYR A 378 6.29 9.23 -19.63
N GLY A 379 6.22 10.10 -20.64
CA GLY A 379 5.00 10.76 -21.11
C GLY A 379 4.52 10.25 -22.47
N GLY A 380 4.71 8.96 -22.78
CA GLY A 380 4.16 8.34 -23.99
C GLY A 380 4.93 8.54 -25.30
N THR A 381 6.18 9.04 -25.25
CA THR A 381 7.00 9.24 -26.46
C THR A 381 8.48 8.93 -26.23
N THR A 382 9.05 9.44 -25.15
CA THR A 382 10.42 9.14 -24.72
C THR A 382 10.50 9.12 -23.21
N TRP A 383 11.49 8.42 -22.66
CA TRP A 383 11.86 8.57 -21.26
C TRP A 383 12.74 9.81 -21.06
N ILE A 384 12.63 10.44 -19.90
CA ILE A 384 13.43 11.58 -19.46
C ILE A 384 14.00 11.23 -18.08
N GLN A 385 15.33 11.23 -17.94
CA GLN A 385 15.99 11.11 -16.64
C GLN A 385 15.87 12.44 -15.89
N ARG A 386 15.63 12.39 -14.58
CA ARG A 386 15.46 13.55 -13.70
C ARG A 386 16.67 13.77 -12.79
#